data_AF-A0A934Y2J8-F1
#
_entry.id   AF-A0A934Y2J8-F1
#
_cell.length_a   1.000
_cell.length_b   1.000
_cell.length_c   1.000
_cell.angle_alpha   90.00
_cell.angle_beta   90.00
_cell.angle_gamma   90.00
#
_symmetry.space_group_name_H-M   'P 1'
#
loop_
_entity.id
_entity.type
_entity.pdbx_description
1 polymer ?
#
loop_
_entity_poly.entity_id
_entity_poly.type
_entity_poly.pdbx_seq_one_letter_code
_entity_poly.pdbx_strand_id
1 'polypeptide(L)'
;MLDTGRRYDSPPAEIVFDLSSAPQRLLVLDQLPSKAGWLELNLLELESFQLEEHLVFSGQADDGAWLDADACQRMLELAGRISRPLADTEVLPVNFEVNVRRQIDAALAKALEENNTYFQAERERLDQWAEDQLLSAEQALQDIKARLKDGKRRARAATTVEDQAAVQDEIKALESQQRRLRREIFDVEDEIEAKRDGLIAALERRLNQRSHSLRLFRIRWVLA
;
A
#
# COMPACT_ATOMS: atom_id res chain seq x y z
N MET A 1 11.70 -6.47 16.12
CA MET A 1 13.16 -6.42 15.88
C MET A 1 13.62 -5.02 15.47
N LEU A 2 12.94 -4.32 14.54
CA LEU A 2 13.26 -2.93 14.18
C LEU A 2 13.20 -1.97 15.39
N ASP A 3 12.15 -2.01 16.21
CA ASP A 3 11.98 -1.13 17.38
C ASP A 3 13.09 -1.31 18.45
N THR A 4 13.71 -2.50 18.52
CA THR A 4 14.85 -2.75 19.41
C THR A 4 16.16 -2.20 18.82
N GLY A 5 16.34 -2.27 17.50
CA GLY A 5 17.54 -1.80 16.80
C GLY A 5 17.65 -0.28 16.68
N ARG A 6 16.52 0.43 16.50
CA ARG A 6 16.49 1.91 16.38
C ARG A 6 16.96 2.66 17.63
N ARG A 7 16.98 1.98 18.78
CA ARG A 7 17.34 2.55 20.09
C ARG A 7 18.78 2.25 20.51
N TYR A 8 19.52 1.48 19.70
CA TYR A 8 20.93 1.24 19.97
C TYR A 8 21.73 2.46 19.53
N ASP A 9 22.57 2.95 20.44
CA ASP A 9 23.57 3.93 20.10
C ASP A 9 24.59 3.29 19.16
N SER A 10 24.62 3.76 17.91
CA SER A 10 25.53 3.28 16.88
C SER A 10 26.62 4.33 16.66
N PRO A 11 27.70 4.33 17.47
CA PRO A 11 28.77 5.28 17.30
C PRO A 11 29.39 5.11 15.90
N PRO A 12 29.79 6.20 15.23
CA PRO A 12 30.44 6.11 13.93
C PRO A 12 31.69 5.21 14.01
N ALA A 13 31.70 4.14 13.21
CA ALA A 13 32.80 3.19 13.16
C ALA A 13 33.09 2.73 11.73
N GLU A 14 34.31 2.24 11.54
CA GLU A 14 34.70 1.50 10.35
C GLU A 14 34.38 0.02 10.54
N ILE A 15 33.58 -0.53 9.63
CA ILE A 15 33.20 -1.94 9.60
C ILE A 15 33.85 -2.60 8.39
N VAL A 16 34.55 -3.69 8.64
CA VAL A 16 35.10 -4.56 7.59
C VAL A 16 34.14 -5.73 7.40
N PHE A 17 33.55 -5.80 6.22
CA PHE A 17 32.66 -6.88 5.80
C PHE A 17 33.46 -7.96 5.06
N ASP A 18 33.31 -9.20 5.50
CA ASP A 18 34.00 -10.36 4.94
C ASP A 18 33.26 -10.89 3.70
N LEU A 19 33.86 -10.74 2.53
CA LEU A 19 33.39 -11.30 1.26
C LEU A 19 33.91 -12.73 1.02
N SER A 20 35.03 -13.10 1.65
CA SER A 20 35.69 -14.39 1.39
C SER A 20 34.86 -15.60 1.83
N SER A 21 34.02 -15.40 2.84
CA SER A 21 33.07 -16.40 3.36
C SER A 21 31.64 -16.21 2.84
N ALA A 22 31.44 -15.30 1.87
CA ALA A 22 30.10 -14.92 1.42
C ALA A 22 29.47 -15.97 0.49
N PRO A 23 28.15 -16.21 0.60
CA PRO A 23 27.41 -17.01 -0.38
C PRO A 23 27.53 -16.44 -1.80
N GLN A 24 27.47 -17.30 -2.82
CA GLN A 24 27.66 -16.93 -4.24
C GLN A 24 26.78 -15.75 -4.70
N ARG A 25 25.59 -15.58 -4.12
CA ARG A 25 24.66 -14.47 -4.41
C ARG A 25 25.20 -13.09 -4.01
N LEU A 26 26.17 -13.01 -3.10
CA LEU A 26 26.73 -11.75 -2.59
C LEU A 26 28.05 -11.38 -3.29
N LEU A 27 28.60 -12.28 -4.14
CA LEU A 27 29.82 -12.02 -4.92
C LEU A 27 29.65 -10.92 -5.97
N VAL A 28 28.42 -10.45 -6.23
CA VAL A 28 28.19 -9.24 -7.04
C VAL A 28 28.88 -8.01 -6.44
N LEU A 29 29.06 -7.97 -5.11
CA LEU A 29 29.81 -6.92 -4.42
C LEU A 29 31.31 -6.94 -4.77
N ASP A 30 31.82 -8.08 -5.26
CA ASP A 30 33.20 -8.17 -5.74
C ASP A 30 33.39 -7.42 -7.08
N GLN A 31 32.31 -7.07 -7.77
CA GLN A 31 32.36 -6.24 -8.97
C GLN A 31 32.41 -4.74 -8.67
N LEU A 32 32.26 -4.34 -7.40
CA LEU A 32 32.36 -2.92 -7.02
C LEU A 32 33.78 -2.41 -7.27
N PRO A 33 33.95 -1.29 -8.00
CA PRO A 33 35.26 -0.75 -8.38
C PRO A 33 36.08 -0.28 -7.18
N SER A 34 35.42 0.31 -6.18
CA SER A 34 36.03 0.60 -4.88
C SER A 34 35.49 -0.35 -3.80
N LYS A 35 36.41 -0.85 -2.97
CA LYS A 35 36.13 -1.75 -1.83
C LYS A 35 35.93 -1.01 -0.53
N ALA A 36 35.83 0.31 -0.56
CA ALA A 36 35.60 1.09 0.63
C ALA A 36 34.70 2.30 0.30
N GLY A 37 33.87 2.67 1.27
CA GLY A 37 33.07 3.89 1.20
C GLY A 37 32.35 4.24 2.49
N TRP A 38 31.32 5.07 2.35
CA TRP A 38 30.37 5.44 3.39
C TRP A 38 29.01 4.80 3.14
N LEU A 39 28.33 4.41 4.22
CA LEU A 39 26.98 3.87 4.19
C LEU A 39 26.17 4.51 5.31
N GLU A 40 25.00 5.03 4.96
CA GLU A 40 24.00 5.55 5.89
C GLU A 40 22.68 4.85 5.64
N LEU A 41 22.01 4.46 6.73
CA LEU A 41 20.66 3.93 6.69
C LEU A 41 19.73 4.91 7.39
N ASN A 42 18.71 5.35 6.67
CA ASN A 42 17.65 6.18 7.21
C ASN A 42 16.34 5.38 7.20
N LEU A 43 15.56 5.58 8.25
CA LEU A 43 14.18 5.16 8.30
C LEU A 43 13.31 6.35 7.89
N LEU A 44 12.48 6.15 6.89
CA LEU A 44 11.40 7.06 6.52
C LEU A 44 10.09 6.52 7.07
N GLU A 45 9.47 7.29 7.96
CA GLU A 45 8.14 7.01 8.49
C GLU A 45 7.14 7.94 7.79
N LEU A 46 6.11 7.34 7.20
CA LEU A 46 5.02 8.04 6.54
C LEU A 46 3.71 7.71 7.25
N GLU A 47 3.10 8.72 7.86
CA GLU A 47 1.77 8.59 8.46
C GLU A 47 0.70 8.73 7.36
N SER A 48 0.39 7.63 6.65
CA SER A 48 -0.61 7.60 5.58
C SER A 48 -1.99 7.09 6.10
N PHE A 49 -2.69 6.26 5.32
CA PHE A 49 -3.84 5.47 5.79
C PHE A 49 -3.42 4.48 6.89
N GLN A 50 -2.19 3.97 6.79
CA GLN A 50 -1.50 3.18 7.80
C GLN A 50 -0.11 3.79 8.03
N LEU A 51 0.53 3.46 9.15
CA LEU A 51 1.94 3.80 9.34
C LEU A 51 2.77 2.96 8.38
N GLU A 52 3.43 3.62 7.43
CA GLU A 52 4.36 2.98 6.51
C GLU A 52 5.79 3.30 6.92
N GLU A 53 6.64 2.28 6.90
CA GLU A 53 8.05 2.39 7.24
C GLU A 53 8.90 1.94 6.07
N HIS A 54 9.77 2.83 5.59
CA HIS A 54 10.65 2.58 4.46
C HIS A 54 12.11 2.72 4.91
N LEU A 55 12.93 1.73 4.56
CA LEU A 55 14.38 1.79 4.78
C LEU A 55 15.05 2.39 3.55
N VAL A 56 15.75 3.51 3.74
CA VAL A 56 16.47 4.24 2.69
C VAL A 56 17.97 4.05 2.89
N PHE A 57 18.58 3.27 1.99
CA PHE A 57 20.02 3.05 1.97
C PHE A 57 20.73 4.11 1.12
N SER A 58 21.76 4.70 1.70
CA SER A 58 22.62 5.69 1.05
C SER A 58 24.08 5.27 1.15
N GLY A 59 24.60 4.65 0.08
CA GLY A 59 25.99 4.21 -0.01
C GLY A 59 26.77 5.00 -1.05
N GLN A 60 27.95 5.50 -0.70
CA GLN A 60 28.88 6.11 -1.64
C GLN A 60 30.27 5.49 -1.45
N ALA A 61 30.85 4.96 -2.51
CA ALA A 61 32.21 4.44 -2.52
C ALA A 61 33.25 5.57 -2.63
N ASP A 62 34.50 5.30 -2.23
CA ASP A 62 35.58 6.32 -2.18
C ASP A 62 35.98 6.88 -3.55
N ASP A 63 35.69 6.15 -4.63
CA ASP A 63 35.85 6.62 -6.00
C ASP A 63 34.74 7.61 -6.43
N GLY A 64 33.79 7.89 -5.54
CA GLY A 64 32.66 8.78 -5.74
C GLY A 64 31.40 8.10 -6.27
N ALA A 65 31.46 6.81 -6.64
CA ALA A 65 30.33 6.06 -7.17
C ALA A 65 29.26 5.82 -6.10
N TRP A 66 27.99 5.99 -6.47
CA TRP A 66 26.86 5.68 -5.59
C TRP A 66 26.45 4.22 -5.74
N LEU A 67 26.18 3.58 -4.61
CA LEU A 67 25.65 2.23 -4.54
C LEU A 67 24.13 2.27 -4.65
N ASP A 68 23.55 1.25 -5.31
CA ASP A 68 22.12 1.03 -5.24
C ASP A 68 21.71 0.42 -3.88
N ALA A 69 20.42 0.43 -3.59
CA ALA A 69 19.88 -0.07 -2.33
C ALA A 69 20.17 -1.57 -2.13
N ASP A 70 20.12 -2.35 -3.22
CA ASP A 70 20.36 -3.79 -3.19
C ASP A 70 21.80 -4.12 -2.80
N ALA A 71 22.79 -3.41 -3.34
CA ALA A 71 24.20 -3.58 -2.97
C ALA A 71 24.43 -3.21 -1.50
N CYS A 72 23.82 -2.12 -1.04
CA CYS A 72 23.88 -1.71 0.36
C CYS A 72 23.27 -2.77 1.29
N GLN A 73 22.11 -3.30 0.95
CA GLN A 73 21.43 -4.35 1.73
C GLN A 73 22.25 -5.64 1.76
N ARG A 74 22.76 -6.08 0.60
CA ARG A 74 23.63 -7.27 0.48
C ARG A 74 24.89 -7.13 1.30
N MET A 75 25.46 -5.93 1.41
CA MET A 75 26.63 -5.67 2.25
C MET A 75 26.32 -5.93 3.73
N LEU A 76 25.13 -5.55 4.20
CA LEU A 76 24.69 -5.79 5.58
C LEU A 76 24.30 -7.25 5.85
N GLU A 77 24.16 -8.09 4.82
CA GLU A 77 24.03 -9.55 4.99
C GLU A 77 25.38 -10.22 5.27
N LEU A 78 26.50 -9.53 5.00
CA LEU A 78 27.84 -10.07 5.26
C LEU A 78 28.18 -10.02 6.74
N ALA A 79 29.05 -10.93 7.17
CA ALA A 79 29.64 -10.85 8.49
C ALA A 79 30.56 -9.61 8.56
N GLY A 80 30.21 -8.67 9.43
CA GLY A 80 30.99 -7.46 9.69
C GLY A 80 31.76 -7.56 10.99
N ARG A 81 32.98 -7.02 11.02
CA ARG A 81 33.73 -6.75 12.26
C ARG A 81 34.06 -5.27 12.35
N ILE A 82 33.98 -4.72 13.56
CA ILE A 82 34.44 -3.35 13.82
C ILE A 82 35.96 -3.36 13.71
N SER A 83 36.49 -2.57 12.78
CA SER A 83 37.93 -2.38 12.58
C SER A 83 38.46 -1.34 13.56
N ARG A 84 37.85 -0.16 13.55
CA ARG A 84 38.23 0.97 14.39
C ARG A 84 37.06 1.94 14.58
N PRO A 85 37.02 2.70 15.69
CA PRO A 85 36.17 3.88 15.79
C PRO A 85 36.54 4.90 14.71
N LEU A 86 35.56 5.64 14.20
CA LEU A 86 35.86 6.74 13.29
C LEU A 86 36.49 7.90 14.07
N ALA A 87 37.63 8.37 13.59
CA ALA A 87 38.27 9.57 14.13
C ALA A 87 37.53 10.82 13.63
N ASP A 88 37.55 11.90 14.41
CA ASP A 88 36.97 13.21 14.03
C ASP A 88 37.54 13.78 12.72
N THR A 89 38.71 13.27 12.29
CA THR A 89 39.39 13.66 11.05
C THR A 89 38.83 12.96 9.80
N GLU A 90 37.98 11.94 9.94
CA GLU A 90 37.32 11.32 8.79
C GLU A 90 36.23 12.25 8.26
N VAL A 91 36.50 12.85 7.10
CA VAL A 91 35.61 13.81 6.45
C VAL A 91 34.68 13.05 5.50
N LEU A 92 33.39 13.35 5.60
CA LEU A 92 32.40 12.84 4.65
C LEU A 92 32.71 13.34 3.23
N PRO A 93 32.36 12.55 2.21
CA PRO A 93 32.44 13.03 0.84
C PRO A 93 31.66 14.34 0.66
N VAL A 94 32.17 15.20 -0.20
CA VAL A 94 31.48 16.46 -0.54
C VAL A 94 30.09 16.14 -1.08
N ASN A 95 29.07 16.86 -0.59
CA ASN A 95 27.66 16.66 -0.92
C ASN A 95 27.04 15.32 -0.48
N PHE A 96 27.73 14.51 0.33
CA PHE A 96 27.16 13.23 0.82
C PHE A 96 25.79 13.44 1.46
N GLU A 97 25.68 14.36 2.42
CA GLU A 97 24.41 14.63 3.11
C GLU A 97 23.33 15.21 2.19
N VAL A 98 23.71 16.01 1.20
CA VAL A 98 22.77 16.55 0.21
C VAL A 98 22.19 15.43 -0.64
N ASN A 99 23.02 14.47 -1.06
CA ASN A 99 22.58 13.33 -1.85
C ASN A 99 21.79 12.30 -1.02
N VAL A 100 22.14 12.08 0.25
CA VAL A 100 21.32 11.30 1.19
C VAL A 100 19.93 11.90 1.31
N ARG A 101 19.82 13.22 1.52
CA ARG A 101 18.53 13.91 1.55
C ARG A 101 17.74 13.73 0.25
N ARG A 102 18.39 13.86 -0.91
CA ARG A 102 17.74 13.59 -2.21
C ARG A 102 17.22 12.16 -2.34
N GLN A 103 17.94 11.17 -1.83
CA GLN A 103 17.46 9.79 -1.83
C GLN A 103 16.26 9.58 -0.91
N ILE A 104 16.26 10.21 0.27
CA ILE A 104 15.10 10.21 1.18
C ILE A 104 13.89 10.90 0.51
N ASP A 105 14.09 12.06 -0.10
CA ASP A 105 13.03 12.80 -0.80
C ASP A 105 12.47 11.99 -1.99
N ALA A 106 13.34 11.30 -2.73
CA ALA A 106 12.94 10.41 -3.83
C ALA A 106 12.14 9.19 -3.32
N ALA A 107 12.57 8.58 -2.20
CA ALA A 107 11.84 7.49 -1.57
C ALA A 107 10.46 7.95 -1.07
N LEU A 108 10.38 9.14 -0.47
CA LEU A 108 9.12 9.76 -0.06
C LEU A 108 8.20 10.01 -1.26
N ALA A 109 8.71 10.61 -2.33
CA ALA A 109 7.92 10.84 -3.53
C ALA A 109 7.37 9.54 -4.13
N LYS A 110 8.21 8.48 -4.18
CA LYS A 110 7.79 7.16 -4.66
C LYS A 110 6.72 6.54 -3.78
N ALA A 111 6.88 6.56 -2.45
CA ALA A 111 5.88 6.04 -1.51
C ALA A 111 4.54 6.78 -1.65
N LEU A 112 4.58 8.11 -1.82
CA LEU A 112 3.38 8.92 -2.06
C LEU A 112 2.71 8.57 -3.40
N GLU A 113 3.47 8.29 -4.45
CA GLU A 113 2.96 7.88 -5.75
C GLU A 113 2.31 6.49 -5.71
N GLU A 114 2.96 5.49 -5.09
CA GLU A 114 2.41 4.15 -4.91
C GLU A 114 1.12 4.19 -4.07
N ASN A 115 1.08 5.03 -3.04
CA ASN A 115 -0.13 5.23 -2.26
C ASN A 115 -1.24 5.92 -3.07
N ASN A 116 -0.89 6.82 -4.01
CA ASN A 116 -1.87 7.42 -4.92
C ASN A 116 -2.47 6.39 -5.89
N THR A 117 -1.65 5.53 -6.49
CA THR A 117 -2.14 4.51 -7.42
C THR A 117 -3.04 3.50 -6.72
N TYR A 118 -2.67 3.06 -5.50
CA TYR A 118 -3.53 2.23 -4.66
C TYR A 118 -4.88 2.88 -4.40
N PHE A 119 -4.89 4.16 -4.04
CA PHE A 119 -6.13 4.89 -3.76
C PHE A 119 -7.05 5.00 -4.98
N GLN A 120 -6.49 5.30 -6.15
CA GLN A 120 -7.28 5.35 -7.40
C GLN A 120 -7.86 3.97 -7.73
N ALA A 121 -7.09 2.89 -7.53
CA ALA A 121 -7.57 1.53 -7.74
C ALA A 121 -8.72 1.15 -6.79
N GLU A 122 -8.63 1.52 -5.52
CA GLU A 122 -9.70 1.26 -4.55
C GLU A 122 -10.97 2.07 -4.87
N ARG A 123 -10.81 3.32 -5.30
CA ARG A 123 -11.93 4.14 -5.78
C ARG A 123 -12.61 3.51 -6.99
N GLU A 124 -11.84 3.14 -8.01
CA GLU A 124 -12.39 2.51 -9.22
C GLU A 124 -13.13 1.21 -8.87
N ARG A 125 -12.55 0.40 -7.98
CA ARG A 125 -13.19 -0.82 -7.49
C ARG A 125 -14.51 -0.52 -6.77
N LEU A 126 -14.55 0.52 -5.96
CA LEU A 126 -15.78 0.95 -5.27
C LEU A 126 -16.84 1.41 -6.26
N ASP A 127 -16.47 2.20 -7.27
CA ASP A 127 -17.38 2.68 -8.31
C ASP A 127 -17.94 1.51 -9.13
N GLN A 128 -17.09 0.56 -9.57
CA GLN A 128 -17.52 -0.65 -10.29
C GLN A 128 -18.47 -1.51 -9.43
N TRP A 129 -18.12 -1.71 -8.16
CA TRP A 129 -18.97 -2.45 -7.22
C TRP A 129 -20.32 -1.76 -7.01
N ALA A 130 -20.34 -0.43 -6.91
CA ALA A 130 -21.56 0.34 -6.75
C ALA A 130 -22.48 0.20 -7.98
N GLU A 131 -21.92 0.30 -9.18
CA GLU A 131 -22.66 0.08 -10.44
C GLU A 131 -23.26 -1.33 -10.51
N ASP A 132 -22.46 -2.36 -10.22
CA ASP A 132 -22.90 -3.76 -10.27
C ASP A 132 -24.02 -4.04 -9.27
N GLN A 133 -23.89 -3.53 -8.05
CA GLN A 133 -24.89 -3.71 -6.99
C GLN A 133 -26.21 -3.02 -7.32
N LEU A 134 -26.16 -1.77 -7.81
CA LEU A 134 -27.36 -1.03 -8.19
C LEU A 134 -28.05 -1.70 -9.38
N LEU A 135 -27.29 -2.06 -10.43
CA LEU A 135 -27.82 -2.73 -11.61
C LEU A 135 -28.50 -4.05 -11.25
N SER A 136 -27.89 -4.85 -10.38
CA SER A 136 -28.45 -6.11 -9.89
C SER A 136 -29.79 -5.91 -9.17
N ALA A 137 -29.85 -4.94 -8.24
CA ALA A 137 -31.06 -4.63 -7.49
C ALA A 137 -32.18 -4.07 -8.38
N GLU A 138 -31.84 -3.20 -9.33
CA GLU A 138 -32.78 -2.67 -10.32
C GLU A 138 -33.33 -3.75 -11.25
N GLN A 139 -32.48 -4.65 -11.74
CA GLN A 139 -32.88 -5.77 -12.61
C GLN A 139 -33.85 -6.70 -11.87
N ALA A 140 -33.54 -7.06 -10.62
CA ALA A 140 -34.45 -7.86 -9.80
C ALA A 140 -35.83 -7.20 -9.63
N LEU A 141 -35.86 -5.87 -9.46
CA LEU A 141 -37.12 -5.12 -9.37
C LEU A 141 -37.87 -5.08 -10.73
N GLN A 142 -37.15 -4.97 -11.85
CA GLN A 142 -37.75 -5.02 -13.18
C GLN A 142 -38.38 -6.39 -13.46
N ASP A 143 -37.70 -7.48 -13.12
CA ASP A 143 -38.20 -8.84 -13.30
C ASP A 143 -39.49 -9.08 -12.50
N ILE A 144 -39.54 -8.61 -11.25
CA ILE A 144 -40.77 -8.68 -10.44
C ILE A 144 -41.89 -7.82 -11.03
N LYS A 145 -41.60 -6.63 -11.54
CA LYS A 145 -42.61 -5.80 -12.25
C LYS A 145 -43.16 -6.52 -13.48
N ALA A 146 -42.32 -7.21 -14.25
CA ALA A 146 -42.74 -7.97 -15.42
C ALA A 146 -43.64 -9.16 -15.03
N ARG A 147 -43.25 -9.94 -14.02
CA ARG A 147 -44.05 -11.06 -13.48
C ARG A 147 -45.40 -10.58 -12.93
N LEU A 148 -45.43 -9.42 -12.27
CA LEU A 148 -46.65 -8.84 -11.71
C LEU A 148 -47.61 -8.36 -12.81
N LYS A 149 -47.08 -7.84 -13.93
CA LYS A 149 -47.86 -7.52 -15.14
C LYS A 149 -48.47 -8.77 -15.78
N ASP A 150 -47.68 -9.85 -15.87
CA ASP A 150 -48.18 -11.14 -16.36
C ASP A 150 -49.26 -11.75 -15.45
N GLY A 151 -49.02 -11.80 -14.13
CA GLY A 151 -49.99 -12.27 -13.14
C GLY A 151 -51.31 -11.50 -13.23
N LYS A 152 -51.27 -10.17 -13.35
CA LYS A 152 -52.48 -9.34 -13.57
C LYS A 152 -53.21 -9.67 -14.87
N ARG A 153 -52.48 -10.03 -15.93
CA ARG A 153 -53.09 -10.47 -17.20
C ARG A 153 -53.76 -11.83 -17.03
N ARG A 154 -53.10 -12.79 -16.37
CA ARG A 154 -53.66 -14.12 -16.06
C ARG A 154 -54.91 -14.03 -15.18
N ALA A 155 -54.91 -13.15 -14.18
CA ALA A 155 -56.06 -12.93 -13.31
C ALA A 155 -57.31 -12.49 -14.09
N ARG A 156 -57.14 -11.63 -15.10
CA ARG A 156 -58.23 -11.19 -15.98
C ARG A 156 -58.74 -12.28 -16.93
N ALA A 157 -57.90 -13.26 -17.25
CA ALA A 157 -58.23 -14.36 -18.16
C ALA A 157 -58.78 -15.61 -17.43
N ALA A 158 -58.70 -15.67 -16.10
CA ALA A 158 -59.14 -16.79 -15.30
C ALA A 158 -60.67 -16.94 -15.31
N THR A 159 -61.13 -18.14 -15.66
CA THR A 159 -62.56 -18.47 -15.84
C THR A 159 -63.18 -19.21 -14.66
N THR A 160 -62.35 -19.83 -13.80
CA THR A 160 -62.79 -20.52 -12.58
C THR A 160 -62.46 -19.72 -11.33
N VAL A 161 -63.21 -19.94 -10.24
CA VAL A 161 -62.99 -19.27 -8.96
C VAL A 161 -61.67 -19.74 -8.33
N GLU A 162 -61.36 -21.02 -8.51
CA GLU A 162 -60.12 -21.64 -8.05
C GLU A 162 -58.89 -21.03 -8.73
N ASP A 163 -58.91 -20.87 -10.06
CA ASP A 163 -57.81 -20.24 -10.81
C ASP A 163 -57.66 -18.75 -10.45
N GLN A 164 -58.78 -18.05 -10.23
CA GLN A 164 -58.76 -16.67 -9.77
C GLN A 164 -58.09 -16.53 -8.39
N ALA A 165 -58.42 -17.42 -7.45
CA ALA A 165 -57.82 -17.43 -6.12
C ALA A 165 -56.31 -17.71 -6.17
N ALA A 166 -55.89 -18.72 -6.94
CA ALA A 166 -54.48 -19.08 -7.09
C ALA A 166 -53.63 -17.94 -7.68
N VAL A 167 -54.11 -17.30 -8.76
CA VAL A 167 -53.39 -16.16 -9.38
C VAL A 167 -53.38 -14.95 -8.45
N GLN A 168 -54.46 -14.72 -7.68
CA GLN A 168 -54.52 -13.61 -6.73
C GLN A 168 -53.52 -13.75 -5.58
N ASP A 169 -53.27 -14.98 -5.10
CA ASP A 169 -52.26 -15.24 -4.07
C ASP A 169 -50.84 -15.11 -4.62
N GLU A 170 -50.60 -15.52 -5.87
CA GLU A 170 -49.33 -15.26 -6.57
C GLU A 170 -49.05 -13.74 -6.70
N ILE A 171 -50.06 -12.94 -7.08
CA ILE A 171 -49.94 -11.48 -7.17
C ILE A 171 -49.58 -10.87 -5.81
N LYS A 172 -50.25 -11.29 -4.72
CA LYS A 172 -49.94 -10.79 -3.37
C LYS A 172 -48.50 -11.12 -2.96
N ALA A 173 -48.01 -12.32 -3.29
CA ALA A 173 -46.63 -12.71 -3.02
C ALA A 173 -45.64 -11.82 -3.81
N LEU A 174 -45.89 -11.60 -5.10
CA LEU A 174 -45.07 -10.73 -5.95
C LEU A 174 -45.08 -9.27 -5.48
N GLU A 175 -46.22 -8.74 -5.01
CA GLU A 175 -46.33 -7.40 -4.44
C GLU A 175 -45.52 -7.26 -3.14
N SER A 176 -45.53 -8.29 -2.29
CA SER A 176 -44.69 -8.33 -1.09
C SER A 176 -43.20 -8.32 -1.44
N GLN A 177 -42.80 -9.14 -2.43
CA GLN A 177 -41.43 -9.19 -2.93
C GLN A 177 -41.01 -7.85 -3.56
N GLN A 178 -41.88 -7.19 -4.33
CA GLN A 178 -41.62 -5.87 -4.89
C GLN A 178 -41.32 -4.83 -3.81
N ARG A 179 -42.10 -4.82 -2.71
CA ARG A 179 -41.86 -3.92 -1.59
C ARG A 179 -40.52 -4.18 -0.91
N ARG A 180 -40.11 -5.45 -0.80
CA ARG A 180 -38.81 -5.83 -0.25
C ARG A 180 -37.67 -5.33 -1.15
N LEU A 181 -37.72 -5.60 -2.45
CA LEU A 181 -36.68 -5.18 -3.40
C LEU A 181 -36.52 -3.65 -3.47
N ARG A 182 -37.62 -2.89 -3.32
CA ARG A 182 -37.52 -1.42 -3.22
C ARG A 182 -36.73 -0.97 -2.00
N ARG A 183 -36.92 -1.64 -0.85
CA ARG A 183 -36.13 -1.34 0.36
C ARG A 183 -34.67 -1.73 0.16
N GLU A 184 -34.42 -2.87 -0.46
CA GLU A 184 -33.07 -3.35 -0.76
C GLU A 184 -32.29 -2.38 -1.66
N ILE A 185 -32.95 -1.70 -2.62
CA ILE A 185 -32.31 -0.63 -3.40
C ILE A 185 -31.83 0.50 -2.48
N PHE A 186 -32.68 0.98 -1.57
CA PHE A 186 -32.28 2.02 -0.62
C PHE A 186 -31.15 1.54 0.31
N ASP A 187 -31.22 0.30 0.80
CA ASP A 187 -30.16 -0.28 1.64
C ASP A 187 -28.82 -0.34 0.89
N VAL A 188 -28.84 -0.67 -0.41
CA VAL A 188 -27.66 -0.69 -1.28
C VAL A 188 -27.13 0.74 -1.54
N GLU A 189 -28.01 1.70 -1.79
CA GLU A 189 -27.63 3.12 -1.96
C GLU A 189 -26.94 3.66 -0.69
N ASP A 190 -27.51 3.38 0.48
CA ASP A 190 -26.94 3.75 1.78
C ASP A 190 -25.56 3.10 2.02
N GLU A 191 -25.39 1.83 1.63
CA GLU A 191 -24.09 1.13 1.74
C GLU A 191 -23.03 1.77 0.81
N ILE A 192 -23.43 2.15 -0.41
CA ILE A 192 -22.55 2.84 -1.37
C ILE A 192 -22.13 4.20 -0.82
N GLU A 193 -23.07 4.99 -0.27
CA GLU A 193 -22.78 6.29 0.33
C GLU A 193 -21.83 6.16 1.52
N ALA A 194 -22.11 5.24 2.45
CA ALA A 194 -21.26 5.01 3.62
C ALA A 194 -19.82 4.63 3.24
N LYS A 195 -19.64 3.81 2.19
CA LYS A 195 -18.30 3.46 1.69
C LYS A 195 -17.60 4.64 1.00
N ARG A 196 -18.33 5.45 0.24
CA ARG A 196 -17.78 6.68 -0.38
C ARG A 196 -17.33 7.69 0.67
N ASP A 197 -18.13 7.91 1.70
CA ASP A 197 -17.78 8.78 2.82
C ASP A 197 -16.54 8.27 3.56
N GLY A 198 -16.42 6.95 3.76
CA GLY A 198 -15.23 6.33 4.32
C GLY A 198 -13.97 6.60 3.49
N LEU A 199 -14.09 6.55 2.16
CA LEU A 199 -13.01 6.82 1.21
C LEU A 199 -12.62 8.32 1.18
N ILE A 200 -13.59 9.23 1.30
CA ILE A 200 -13.35 10.68 1.45
C ILE A 200 -12.64 10.98 2.77
N ALA A 201 -13.10 10.41 3.89
CA ALA A 201 -12.45 10.58 5.18
C ALA A 201 -11.01 10.02 5.20
N ALA A 202 -10.70 9.02 4.37
CA ALA A 202 -9.34 8.55 4.17
C ALA A 202 -8.48 9.56 3.38
N LEU A 203 -9.04 10.19 2.33
CA LEU A 203 -8.39 11.28 1.59
C LEU A 203 -8.05 12.49 2.46
N GLU A 204 -8.98 12.92 3.31
CA GLU A 204 -8.80 14.10 4.17
C GLU A 204 -7.69 13.88 5.21
N ARG A 205 -7.62 12.67 5.80
CA ARG A 205 -6.51 12.28 6.68
C ARG A 205 -5.17 12.33 5.94
N ARG A 206 -5.15 11.93 4.67
CA ARG A 206 -3.97 11.96 3.80
C ARG A 206 -3.50 13.38 3.46
N LEU A 207 -4.40 14.35 3.27
CA LEU A 207 -3.99 15.75 3.03
C LEU A 207 -3.17 16.34 4.19
N ASN A 208 -3.33 15.80 5.39
CA ASN A 208 -2.60 16.21 6.60
C ASN A 208 -1.36 15.36 6.91
N GLN A 209 -0.84 14.62 5.92
CA GLN A 209 0.31 13.73 6.07
C GLN A 209 1.54 14.42 6.66
N ARG A 210 2.19 13.72 7.59
CA ARG A 210 3.53 14.04 8.09
C ARG A 210 4.48 12.93 7.70
N SER A 211 5.65 13.33 7.21
CA SER A 211 6.78 12.42 7.02
C SER A 211 7.88 12.78 7.98
N HIS A 212 8.51 11.76 8.54
CA HIS A 212 9.62 11.89 9.45
C HIS A 212 10.74 10.98 8.97
N SER A 213 11.98 11.48 9.00
CA SER A 213 13.16 10.66 8.70
C SER A 213 14.07 10.60 9.91
N LEU A 214 14.47 9.38 10.26
CA LEU A 214 15.34 9.07 11.38
C LEU A 214 16.57 8.33 10.86
N ARG A 215 17.76 8.90 11.07
CA ARG A 215 19.01 8.21 10.78
C ARG A 215 19.20 7.06 11.77
N LEU A 216 19.33 5.84 11.26
CA LEU A 216 19.57 4.66 12.08
C LEU A 216 21.06 4.51 12.40
N PHE A 217 21.91 4.59 11.39
CA PHE A 217 23.35 4.57 11.57
C PHE A 217 24.05 5.21 10.38
N ARG A 218 25.33 5.54 10.60
CA ARG A 218 26.29 5.92 9.57
C ARG A 218 27.61 5.24 9.87
N ILE A 219 28.14 4.52 8.90
CA ILE A 219 29.39 3.78 9.02
C ILE A 219 30.30 4.04 7.83
N ARG A 220 31.59 3.86 8.08
CA ARG A 220 32.58 3.64 7.03
C ARG A 220 32.63 2.14 6.77
N TRP A 221 32.52 1.72 5.53
CA TRP A 221 32.59 0.31 5.16
C TRP A 221 33.85 0.01 4.36
N VAL A 222 34.36 -1.20 4.56
CA VAL A 222 35.43 -1.81 3.79
C VAL A 222 35.03 -3.24 3.48
N LEU A 223 35.21 -3.67 2.24
CA LEU A 223 35.02 -5.04 1.77
C LEU A 223 36.38 -5.74 1.76
N ALA A 224 36.50 -6.87 2.46
CA ALA A 224 37.74 -7.64 2.61
C ALA A 224 37.55 -9.11 2.21
#